data_AF-H8H270-F1
#
_entry.id   AF-H8H270-F1
#
_cell.length_a   1.000
_cell.length_b   1.000
_cell.length_c   1.000
_cell.angle_alpha   90.00
_cell.angle_beta   90.00
_cell.angle_gamma   90.00
#
_symmetry.space_group_name_H-M   'P 1'
#
loop_
_entity.id
_entity.type
_entity.pdbx_description
1 polymer ?
#
loop_
_entity_poly.entity_id
_entity_poly.type
_entity_poly.pdbx_seq_one_letter_code
_entity_poly.pdbx_strand_id
1 'polypeptide(L)'
;MTPPDWFLQLLGGAAILVLIVLLVLVLRGLRTAQKNQHPSEPPPVPRTDEAQARWQTHVQRVMRPDAIQVAFDRESVSMGDDTHDHWRLLVFEQDMPLSALLERRIHSVLASIHGGQATWLFQVHQPLEAPIHHGQSVPAWSDRVRVTDVAVVAQQWTRPHLFCPDFPVSQIGQGLLYARYLAQRDPDEVVAAYRAESGVREVVGGRSSRFSPGSVPPERRVMV
;
A
#
# COMPACT_ATOMS: atom_id res chain seq x y z
N MET A 1 40.59 -45.76 -34.38
CA MET A 1 39.42 -46.37 -33.74
C MET A 1 38.54 -45.24 -33.24
N THR A 2 37.37 -45.05 -33.84
CA THR A 2 36.39 -44.05 -33.41
C THR A 2 35.60 -44.61 -32.22
N PRO A 3 35.38 -43.82 -31.16
CA PRO A 3 34.58 -44.28 -30.03
C PRO A 3 33.15 -44.58 -30.50
N PRO A 4 32.52 -45.63 -29.96
CA PRO A 4 31.16 -46.01 -30.33
C PRO A 4 30.14 -44.96 -29.84
N ASP A 5 29.08 -44.72 -30.61
CA ASP A 5 28.13 -43.60 -30.41
C ASP A 5 27.45 -43.58 -29.03
N TRP A 6 27.28 -44.74 -28.39
CA TRP A 6 26.72 -44.83 -27.03
C TRP A 6 27.61 -44.14 -25.98
N PHE A 7 28.92 -44.07 -26.22
CA PHE A 7 29.88 -43.39 -25.34
C PHE A 7 29.71 -41.86 -25.39
N LEU A 8 29.44 -41.29 -26.58
CA LEU A 8 29.18 -39.86 -26.74
C LEU A 8 27.84 -39.46 -26.12
N GLN A 9 26.82 -40.33 -26.20
CA GLN A 9 25.52 -40.10 -25.56
C GLN A 9 25.61 -40.11 -24.02
N LEU A 10 26.41 -41.01 -23.43
CA LEU A 10 26.66 -41.02 -21.99
C LEU A 10 27.40 -39.76 -21.53
N LEU A 11 28.40 -39.31 -22.29
CA LEU A 11 29.13 -38.06 -22.01
C LEU A 11 28.21 -36.84 -22.06
N GLY A 12 27.34 -36.75 -23.08
CA GLY A 12 26.36 -35.67 -23.20
C GLY A 12 25.34 -35.67 -22.07
N GLY A 13 24.80 -36.84 -21.71
CA GLY A 13 23.85 -36.98 -20.60
C GLY A 13 24.47 -36.59 -19.25
N ALA A 14 25.70 -37.04 -18.98
CA ALA A 14 26.42 -36.68 -17.76
C ALA A 14 26.70 -35.17 -17.66
N ALA A 15 27.07 -34.53 -18.77
CA ALA A 15 27.32 -33.09 -18.81
C ALA A 15 26.06 -32.26 -18.50
N ILE A 16 24.90 -32.65 -19.05
CA ILE A 16 23.62 -31.98 -18.78
C ILE A 16 23.24 -32.12 -17.30
N LEU A 17 23.43 -33.31 -16.72
CA LEU A 17 23.09 -33.57 -15.32
C LEU A 17 23.96 -32.75 -14.37
N VAL A 18 25.26 -32.62 -14.67
CA VAL A 18 26.19 -31.74 -13.93
C VAL A 18 25.76 -30.28 -14.04
N LEU A 19 25.34 -29.82 -15.23
CA LEU A 19 24.90 -28.45 -15.45
C LEU A 19 23.61 -28.13 -14.68
N ILE A 20 22.66 -29.06 -14.63
CA ILE A 20 21.43 -28.94 -13.84
C ILE A 20 21.75 -28.87 -12.34
N VAL A 21 22.65 -29.72 -11.85
CA VAL A 21 23.06 -29.71 -10.43
C VAL A 21 23.76 -28.40 -10.06
N LEU A 22 24.66 -27.90 -10.91
CA LEU A 22 25.30 -26.59 -10.74
C LEU A 22 24.27 -25.46 -10.73
N LEU A 23 23.31 -25.48 -11.66
CA LEU A 23 22.23 -24.48 -11.70
C LEU A 23 21.39 -24.51 -10.42
N VAL A 24 21.02 -25.69 -9.93
CA VAL A 24 20.27 -25.84 -8.68
C VAL A 24 21.09 -25.35 -7.47
N LEU A 25 22.40 -25.61 -7.44
CA LEU A 25 23.28 -25.13 -6.37
C LEU A 25 23.45 -23.60 -6.41
N VAL A 26 23.60 -23.00 -7.58
CA VAL A 26 23.63 -21.52 -7.75
C VAL A 26 22.31 -20.90 -7.32
N LEU A 27 21.17 -21.45 -7.78
CA LEU A 27 19.85 -20.97 -7.39
C LEU A 27 19.58 -21.14 -5.89
N ARG A 28 20.07 -22.22 -5.26
CA ARG A 28 19.98 -22.40 -3.81
C ARG A 28 20.88 -21.43 -3.04
N GLY A 29 22.11 -21.19 -3.51
CA GLY A 29 23.04 -20.23 -2.92
C GLY A 29 22.51 -18.79 -2.97
N LEU A 30 21.85 -18.41 -4.06
CA LEU A 30 21.18 -17.11 -4.17
C LEU A 30 20.00 -17.00 -3.20
N ARG A 31 19.22 -18.07 -3.00
CA ARG A 31 18.11 -18.09 -2.03
C ARG A 31 18.56 -18.03 -0.58
N THR A 32 19.70 -18.62 -0.22
CA THR A 32 20.26 -18.52 1.14
C THR A 32 20.92 -17.17 1.40
N ALA A 33 21.54 -16.54 0.38
CA ALA A 33 22.07 -15.18 0.51
C ALA A 33 20.96 -14.13 0.75
N GLN A 34 19.77 -14.35 0.18
CA GLN A 34 18.64 -13.43 0.33
C GLN A 34 17.88 -13.59 1.67
N LYS A 35 17.97 -14.75 2.34
CA LYS A 35 17.27 -14.98 3.63
C LYS A 35 18.02 -14.41 4.85
N ASN A 36 19.29 -14.03 4.69
CA ASN A 36 20.13 -13.49 5.78
C ASN A 36 20.37 -11.98 5.70
N GLN A 37 19.71 -11.28 4.77
CA GLN A 37 19.66 -9.82 4.78
C GLN A 37 18.31 -9.37 5.33
N HIS A 38 18.07 -9.63 6.61
CA HIS A 38 17.41 -8.59 7.39
C HIS A 38 18.42 -7.44 7.41
N PRO A 39 18.10 -6.23 6.93
CA PRO A 39 18.95 -5.09 7.23
C PRO A 39 19.01 -5.03 8.75
N SER A 40 20.18 -5.33 9.34
CA SER A 40 20.48 -4.84 10.67
C SER A 40 20.21 -3.35 10.58
N GLU A 41 19.21 -2.90 11.33
CA GLU A 41 18.89 -1.50 11.49
C GLU A 41 20.23 -0.77 11.65
N PRO A 42 20.60 0.17 10.76
CA PRO A 42 21.87 0.86 10.89
C PRO A 42 21.92 1.42 12.32
N PRO A 43 23.08 1.31 13.02
CA PRO A 43 23.20 1.89 14.35
C PRO A 43 22.70 3.32 14.27
N PRO A 44 21.87 3.78 15.24
CA PRO A 44 21.24 5.09 15.15
C PRO A 44 22.32 6.12 14.92
N VAL A 45 22.37 6.64 13.68
CA VAL A 45 23.30 7.71 13.33
C VAL A 45 22.99 8.81 14.34
N PRO A 46 24.00 9.32 15.09
CA PRO A 46 23.75 10.40 16.04
C PRO A 46 23.03 11.51 15.28
N ARG A 47 21.75 11.70 15.62
CA ARG A 47 20.94 12.74 15.00
C ARG A 47 21.66 14.05 15.32
N THR A 48 22.12 14.74 14.28
CA THR A 48 22.55 16.13 14.44
C THR A 48 21.40 16.91 15.09
N ASP A 49 21.71 17.99 15.80
CA ASP A 49 20.70 18.81 16.48
C ASP A 49 19.55 19.20 15.52
N GLU A 50 19.87 19.41 14.23
CA GLU A 50 18.89 19.64 13.17
C GLU A 50 17.97 18.44 12.88
N ALA A 51 18.51 17.23 12.77
CA ALA A 51 17.71 16.03 12.52
C ALA A 51 16.77 15.75 13.69
N GLN A 52 17.23 15.99 14.92
CA GLN A 52 16.42 15.87 16.12
C GLN A 52 15.32 16.94 16.18
N ALA A 53 15.64 18.19 15.85
CA ALA A 53 14.65 19.27 15.79
C ALA A 53 13.57 19.01 14.71
N ARG A 54 13.96 18.51 13.54
CA ARG A 54 13.01 18.10 12.47
C ARG A 54 12.09 16.98 12.95
N TRP A 55 12.65 15.97 13.63
CA TRP A 55 11.86 14.88 14.21
C TRP A 55 10.87 15.37 15.27
N GLN A 56 11.30 16.21 16.20
CA GLN A 56 10.42 16.77 17.23
C GLN A 56 9.28 17.60 16.63
N THR A 57 9.59 18.41 15.61
CA THR A 57 8.58 19.18 14.87
C THR A 57 7.58 18.27 14.17
N HIS A 58 8.04 17.17 13.57
CA HIS A 58 7.16 16.16 12.96
C HIS A 58 6.23 15.54 13.99
N VAL A 59 6.77 15.04 15.11
CA VAL A 59 6.00 14.44 16.21
C VAL A 59 4.92 15.40 16.72
N GLN A 60 5.28 16.66 16.97
CA GLN A 60 4.31 17.67 17.43
C GLN A 60 3.18 17.93 16.43
N ARG A 61 3.45 17.84 15.12
CA ARG A 61 2.41 18.00 14.08
C ARG A 61 1.48 16.81 14.00
N VAL A 62 2.00 15.58 14.07
CA VAL A 62 1.20 14.35 13.89
C VAL A 62 0.51 13.85 15.15
N MET A 63 0.89 14.36 16.33
CA MET A 63 0.33 13.99 17.63
C MET A 63 -0.63 15.06 18.17
N ARG A 64 -1.09 15.99 17.33
CA ARG A 64 -2.05 17.02 17.72
C ARG A 64 -3.37 16.38 18.20
N PRO A 65 -3.90 16.77 19.37
CA PRO A 65 -5.11 16.17 19.93
C PRO A 65 -6.38 16.53 19.13
N ASP A 66 -6.37 17.63 18.40
CA ASP A 66 -7.44 18.15 17.55
C ASP A 66 -7.38 17.64 16.10
N ALA A 67 -6.32 16.89 15.74
CA ALA A 67 -6.16 16.40 14.38
C ALA A 67 -6.96 15.11 14.14
N ILE A 68 -7.62 15.06 12.98
CA ILE A 68 -8.32 13.86 12.51
C ILE A 68 -7.30 12.90 11.92
N GLN A 69 -7.46 11.63 12.27
CA GLN A 69 -6.58 10.55 11.83
C GLN A 69 -7.40 9.57 10.99
N VAL A 70 -6.98 9.33 9.75
CA VAL A 70 -7.63 8.38 8.84
C VAL A 70 -6.62 7.32 8.43
N ALA A 71 -7.00 6.04 8.58
CA ALA A 71 -6.20 4.96 8.04
C ALA A 71 -6.18 5.06 6.51
N PHE A 72 -5.01 4.89 5.94
CA PHE A 72 -4.79 4.86 4.51
C PHE A 72 -3.99 3.62 4.13
N ASP A 73 -4.39 2.97 3.04
CA ASP A 73 -3.64 1.91 2.42
C ASP A 73 -3.79 2.04 0.90
N ARG A 74 -2.88 1.45 0.15
CA ARG A 74 -2.94 1.46 -1.30
C ARG A 74 -2.48 0.15 -1.90
N GLU A 75 -2.93 -0.10 -3.11
CA GLU A 75 -2.45 -1.21 -3.91
C GLU A 75 -0.97 -0.99 -4.29
N SER A 76 -0.23 -2.09 -4.30
CA SER A 76 1.18 -2.12 -4.68
C SER A 76 1.32 -1.95 -6.19
N VAL A 77 2.33 -1.20 -6.63
CA VAL A 77 2.68 -1.05 -8.04
C VAL A 77 3.84 -1.98 -8.37
N SER A 78 3.57 -3.07 -9.11
CA SER A 78 4.56 -4.13 -9.40
C SER A 78 5.74 -3.73 -10.30
N MET A 79 5.91 -2.45 -10.66
CA MET A 79 7.01 -1.95 -11.49
C MET A 79 8.25 -1.44 -10.72
N GLY A 80 8.51 -1.98 -9.52
CA GLY A 80 9.91 -2.16 -9.09
C GLY A 80 10.48 -1.34 -7.94
N ASP A 81 9.68 -0.63 -7.12
CA ASP A 81 10.21 0.03 -5.89
C ASP A 81 9.25 -0.05 -4.69
N ASP A 82 8.18 -0.83 -4.82
CA ASP A 82 7.08 -0.84 -3.84
C ASP A 82 7.23 -1.97 -2.82
N THR A 83 8.42 -2.09 -2.22
CA THR A 83 8.76 -3.13 -1.23
C THR A 83 8.39 -2.76 0.21
N HIS A 84 7.97 -1.51 0.43
CA HIS A 84 7.65 -0.98 1.75
C HIS A 84 6.18 -1.17 2.08
N ASP A 85 5.86 -1.26 3.37
CA ASP A 85 4.47 -1.20 3.86
C ASP A 85 3.80 0.06 3.29
N HIS A 86 2.60 -0.08 2.73
CA HIS A 86 1.82 1.00 2.12
C HIS A 86 0.83 1.63 3.11
N TRP A 87 0.61 0.96 4.24
CA TRP A 87 -0.30 1.43 5.26
C TRP A 87 0.26 2.67 5.95
N ARG A 88 -0.54 3.73 6.05
CA ARG A 88 -0.20 4.99 6.70
C ARG A 88 -1.38 5.48 7.52
N LEU A 89 -1.08 6.29 8.52
CA LEU A 89 -2.09 7.07 9.22
C LEU A 89 -2.00 8.52 8.78
N LEU A 90 -2.99 9.00 8.04
CA LEU A 90 -3.01 10.35 7.53
C LEU A 90 -3.62 11.29 8.57
N VAL A 91 -2.98 12.44 8.79
CA VAL A 91 -3.34 13.39 9.84
C VAL A 91 -3.77 14.72 9.22
N PHE A 92 -4.95 15.22 9.59
CA PHE A 92 -5.59 16.40 8.98
C PHE A 92 -6.29 17.32 9.98
N GLU A 93 -6.70 18.49 9.50
CA GLU A 93 -7.66 19.38 10.16
C GLU A 93 -9.08 18.83 10.04
N GLN A 94 -9.93 19.06 11.04
CA GLN A 94 -11.22 18.38 11.22
C GLN A 94 -12.23 18.57 10.07
N ASP A 95 -12.20 19.75 9.45
CA ASP A 95 -13.17 20.16 8.42
C ASP A 95 -12.57 20.16 7.01
N MET A 96 -11.41 19.51 6.83
CA MET A 96 -10.79 19.39 5.51
C MET A 96 -11.73 18.62 4.55
N PRO A 97 -12.11 19.19 3.40
CA PRO A 97 -12.93 18.47 2.41
C PRO A 97 -12.12 17.37 1.73
N LEU A 98 -12.78 16.28 1.36
CA LEU A 98 -12.16 15.14 0.67
C LEU A 98 -11.49 15.59 -0.64
N SER A 99 -12.11 16.48 -1.41
CA SER A 99 -11.51 17.01 -2.63
C SER A 99 -10.12 17.63 -2.38
N ALA A 100 -9.99 18.50 -1.38
CA ALA A 100 -8.73 19.16 -1.05
C ALA A 100 -7.64 18.18 -0.56
N LEU A 101 -8.04 17.10 0.13
CA LEU A 101 -7.13 16.00 0.45
C LEU A 101 -6.60 15.35 -0.84
N LEU A 102 -7.50 15.03 -1.76
CA LEU A 102 -7.20 14.26 -2.98
C LEU A 102 -6.53 15.07 -4.10
N GLU A 103 -6.45 16.40 -4.00
CA GLU A 103 -5.74 17.25 -4.96
C GLU A 103 -4.22 17.03 -4.91
N ARG A 104 -3.48 17.85 -4.14
CA ARG A 104 -2.01 17.81 -4.15
C ARG A 104 -1.43 16.92 -3.06
N ARG A 105 -2.12 16.85 -1.93
CA ARG A 105 -1.61 16.31 -0.67
C ARG A 105 -1.43 14.79 -0.78
N ILE A 106 -2.42 14.10 -1.35
CA ILE A 106 -2.43 12.64 -1.46
C ILE A 106 -1.29 12.07 -2.31
N HIS A 107 -0.73 12.83 -3.27
CA HIS A 107 0.38 12.37 -4.10
C HIS A 107 1.67 12.10 -3.31
N SER A 108 1.79 12.60 -2.08
CA SER A 108 2.92 12.29 -1.20
C SER A 108 2.91 10.84 -0.67
N VAL A 109 1.75 10.19 -0.68
CA VAL A 109 1.57 8.80 -0.19
C VAL A 109 1.23 7.81 -1.29
N LEU A 110 0.90 8.28 -2.50
CA LEU A 110 0.76 7.47 -3.69
C LEU A 110 2.12 7.16 -4.32
N ALA A 111 2.25 6.01 -4.97
CA ALA A 111 3.42 5.74 -5.79
C ALA A 111 3.44 6.70 -6.99
N SER A 112 4.59 7.35 -7.22
CA SER A 112 4.85 8.09 -8.44
C SER A 112 5.33 7.12 -9.52
N ILE A 113 4.73 7.18 -10.70
CA ILE A 113 5.09 6.30 -11.81
C ILE A 113 5.76 7.12 -12.89
N HIS A 114 6.81 6.54 -13.49
CA HIS A 114 7.51 7.18 -14.59
C HIS A 114 6.54 7.51 -15.74
N GLY A 115 6.57 8.74 -16.23
CA GLY A 115 5.63 9.25 -17.24
C GLY A 115 4.39 9.97 -16.67
N GLY A 116 4.14 9.91 -15.36
CA GLY A 116 3.12 10.71 -14.70
C GLY A 116 1.67 10.36 -15.07
N GLN A 117 1.43 9.14 -15.56
CA GLN A 117 0.12 8.68 -16.04
C GLN A 117 -0.57 7.72 -15.05
N ALA A 118 -0.22 7.77 -13.76
CA ALA A 118 -0.82 6.88 -12.78
C ALA A 118 -2.27 7.29 -12.48
N THR A 119 -3.20 6.34 -12.63
CA THR A 119 -4.61 6.53 -12.29
C THR A 119 -4.98 5.70 -11.07
N TRP A 120 -5.60 6.33 -10.08
CA TRP A 120 -5.97 5.75 -8.79
C TRP A 120 -7.47 5.90 -8.55
N LEU A 121 -8.11 4.81 -8.13
CA LEU A 121 -9.49 4.82 -7.64
C LEU A 121 -9.47 4.86 -6.10
N PHE A 122 -10.07 5.89 -5.54
CA PHE A 122 -10.22 6.06 -4.11
C PHE A 122 -11.52 5.45 -3.63
N GLN A 123 -11.40 4.69 -2.54
CA GLN A 123 -12.49 3.95 -1.95
C GLN A 123 -12.52 4.16 -0.45
N VAL A 124 -13.70 4.27 0.13
CA VAL A 124 -13.90 4.25 1.58
C VAL A 124 -14.37 2.87 1.97
N HIS A 125 -13.56 2.18 2.78
CA HIS A 125 -13.85 0.85 3.32
C HIS A 125 -14.33 1.03 4.76
N GLN A 126 -15.62 0.82 5.00
CA GLN A 126 -16.23 0.90 6.32
C GLN A 126 -16.51 -0.51 6.84
N PRO A 127 -16.14 -0.85 8.08
CA PRO A 127 -16.50 -2.12 8.67
C PRO A 127 -18.02 -2.21 8.85
N LEU A 128 -18.62 -3.34 8.45
CA LEU A 128 -20.09 -3.48 8.43
C LEU A 128 -20.72 -3.92 9.76
N GLU A 129 -19.97 -4.45 10.75
CA GLU A 129 -20.42 -4.56 12.16
C GLU A 129 -19.35 -5.16 13.10
N ALA A 130 -19.58 -5.02 14.41
CA ALA A 130 -18.69 -5.48 15.47
C ALA A 130 -18.62 -7.02 15.55
N PRO A 131 -17.49 -7.61 15.98
CA PRO A 131 -17.41 -9.03 16.24
C PRO A 131 -18.50 -9.47 17.21
N ILE A 132 -19.32 -10.43 16.80
CA ILE A 132 -20.19 -11.16 17.73
C ILE A 132 -19.25 -11.95 18.67
N HIS A 133 -19.17 -11.53 19.93
CA HIS A 133 -18.42 -12.24 20.95
C HIS A 133 -19.13 -13.55 21.31
N HIS A 134 -18.83 -14.63 20.57
CA HIS A 134 -19.07 -15.98 21.06
C HIS A 134 -17.92 -16.39 21.99
N GLY A 135 -17.89 -15.84 23.20
CA GLY A 135 -17.16 -16.40 24.35
C GLY A 135 -15.65 -16.67 24.21
N GLN A 136 -15.00 -16.20 23.15
CA GLN A 136 -13.57 -16.42 22.89
C GLN A 136 -12.78 -15.12 22.97
N SER A 137 -11.66 -15.18 23.67
CA SER A 137 -10.74 -14.10 24.06
C SER A 137 -9.91 -13.51 22.92
N VAL A 138 -10.30 -13.71 21.66
CA VAL A 138 -9.65 -13.14 20.49
C VAL A 138 -10.63 -12.17 19.82
N PRO A 139 -10.27 -10.89 19.61
CA PRO A 139 -11.13 -9.96 18.89
C PRO A 139 -11.39 -10.50 17.50
N ALA A 140 -12.66 -10.78 17.15
CA ALA A 140 -13.00 -11.23 15.81
C ALA A 140 -12.84 -10.05 14.82
N TRP A 141 -12.15 -10.33 13.72
CA TRP A 141 -11.98 -9.37 12.64
C TRP A 141 -13.29 -9.39 11.85
N SER A 142 -13.88 -8.24 11.56
CA SER A 142 -15.05 -8.21 10.68
C SER A 142 -14.54 -8.37 9.25
N ASP A 143 -14.63 -9.56 8.69
CA ASP A 143 -14.20 -9.85 7.31
C ASP A 143 -15.09 -9.15 6.26
N ARG A 144 -16.16 -8.48 6.68
CA ARG A 144 -17.08 -7.76 5.79
C ARG A 144 -16.88 -6.26 5.89
N VAL A 145 -16.61 -5.65 4.75
CA VAL A 145 -16.51 -4.20 4.60
C VAL A 145 -17.50 -3.70 3.55
N ARG A 146 -18.05 -2.53 3.83
CA ARG A 146 -18.75 -1.71 2.85
C ARG A 146 -17.70 -0.90 2.12
N VAL A 147 -17.63 -1.07 0.81
CA VAL A 147 -16.73 -0.32 -0.07
C VAL A 147 -17.57 0.68 -0.84
N THR A 148 -17.18 1.95 -0.75
CA THR A 148 -17.79 3.04 -1.52
C THR A 148 -16.72 3.68 -2.38
N ASP A 149 -16.89 3.67 -3.70
CA ASP A 149 -16.01 4.41 -4.60
C ASP A 149 -16.33 5.91 -4.48
N VAL A 150 -15.33 6.72 -4.13
CA VAL A 150 -15.54 8.15 -3.82
C VAL A 150 -14.94 9.07 -4.86
N ALA A 151 -13.82 8.69 -5.48
CA ALA A 151 -13.14 9.54 -6.45
C ALA A 151 -12.16 8.78 -7.35
N VAL A 152 -11.82 9.39 -8.47
CA VAL A 152 -10.64 9.06 -9.27
C VAL A 152 -9.64 10.21 -9.17
N VAL A 153 -8.37 9.84 -8.99
CA VAL A 153 -7.23 10.77 -9.04
C VAL A 153 -6.28 10.29 -10.12
N ALA A 154 -5.92 11.20 -11.01
CA ALA A 154 -4.89 10.97 -12.01
C ALA A 154 -3.71 11.90 -11.73
N GLN A 155 -2.48 11.39 -11.85
CA GLN A 155 -1.27 12.17 -11.55
C GLN A 155 -1.09 13.40 -12.46
N GLN A 156 -1.68 13.37 -13.66
CA GLN A 156 -1.71 14.46 -14.62
C GLN A 156 -2.84 15.49 -14.38
N TRP A 157 -3.77 15.22 -13.47
CA TRP A 157 -4.88 16.15 -13.18
C TRP A 157 -4.53 17.09 -12.03
N THR A 158 -5.06 18.32 -12.11
CA THR A 158 -4.94 19.28 -11.00
C THR A 158 -5.97 19.02 -9.90
N ARG A 159 -7.09 18.35 -10.25
CA ARG A 159 -8.20 18.09 -9.33
C ARG A 159 -8.70 16.65 -9.45
N PRO A 160 -9.16 16.05 -8.34
CA PRO A 160 -9.82 14.76 -8.36
C PRO A 160 -11.17 14.85 -9.09
N HIS A 161 -11.62 13.72 -9.63
CA HIS A 161 -12.99 13.57 -10.11
C HIS A 161 -13.80 12.80 -9.07
N LEU A 162 -14.75 13.47 -8.40
CA LEU A 162 -15.57 12.86 -7.37
C LEU A 162 -16.78 12.12 -7.97
N PHE A 163 -17.13 10.98 -7.37
CA PHE A 163 -18.36 10.24 -7.70
C PHE A 163 -19.52 10.55 -6.75
N CYS A 164 -19.23 11.16 -5.61
CA CYS A 164 -20.21 11.60 -4.61
C CYS A 164 -20.06 13.10 -4.33
N PRO A 165 -21.06 13.73 -3.69
CA PRO A 165 -20.89 15.07 -3.14
C PRO A 165 -19.67 15.13 -2.23
N ASP A 166 -18.93 16.24 -2.29
CA ASP A 166 -17.77 16.44 -1.42
C ASP A 166 -18.19 16.46 0.05
N PHE A 167 -17.33 15.93 0.92
CA PHE A 167 -17.61 15.77 2.34
C PHE A 167 -16.33 15.93 3.18
N PRO A 168 -16.44 16.36 4.45
CA PRO A 168 -15.27 16.49 5.31
C PRO A 168 -14.67 15.13 5.63
N VAL A 169 -13.35 15.04 5.61
CA VAL A 169 -12.57 13.79 5.81
C VAL A 169 -12.90 13.11 7.15
N SER A 170 -13.35 13.85 8.14
CA SER A 170 -13.87 13.33 9.42
C SER A 170 -15.04 12.33 9.26
N GLN A 171 -15.82 12.40 8.17
CA GLN A 171 -16.89 11.44 7.88
C GLN A 171 -16.38 10.05 7.48
N ILE A 172 -15.11 9.90 7.09
CA ILE A 172 -14.50 8.58 6.89
C ILE A 172 -14.49 7.82 8.24
N GLY A 173 -14.36 8.55 9.35
CA GLY A 173 -14.46 8.02 10.71
C GLY A 173 -13.45 6.91 10.98
N GLN A 174 -13.93 5.74 11.40
CA GLN A 174 -13.10 4.56 11.64
C GLN A 174 -12.86 3.71 10.37
N GLY A 175 -13.26 4.22 9.20
CA GLY A 175 -13.01 3.57 7.92
C GLY A 175 -11.55 3.66 7.47
N LEU A 176 -11.26 2.92 6.41
CA LEU A 176 -10.01 2.96 5.68
C LEU A 176 -10.23 3.71 4.36
N LEU A 177 -9.40 4.71 4.07
CA LEU A 177 -9.27 5.28 2.74
C LEU A 177 -8.31 4.40 1.94
N TYR A 178 -8.83 3.69 0.93
CA TYR A 178 -8.06 2.76 0.12
C TYR A 178 -7.85 3.32 -1.29
N ALA A 179 -6.61 3.34 -1.77
CA ALA A 179 -6.30 3.71 -3.16
C ALA A 179 -5.98 2.46 -3.99
N ARG A 180 -6.86 2.12 -4.92
CA ARG A 180 -6.68 1.02 -5.88
C ARG A 180 -5.94 1.53 -7.12
N TYR A 181 -4.91 0.81 -7.54
CA TYR A 181 -4.12 1.21 -8.70
C TYR A 181 -4.79 0.71 -9.98
N LEU A 182 -5.05 1.60 -10.94
CA LEU A 182 -5.71 1.28 -12.20
C LEU A 182 -4.76 1.33 -13.41
N ALA A 183 -3.47 1.09 -13.19
CA ALA A 183 -2.45 1.17 -14.22
C ALA A 183 -2.36 2.58 -14.85
N GLN A 184 -1.83 2.65 -16.06
CA GLN A 184 -1.82 3.85 -16.91
C GLN A 184 -3.08 3.94 -17.78
N ARG A 185 -4.23 3.50 -17.25
CA ARG A 185 -5.50 3.65 -17.95
C ARG A 185 -5.86 5.12 -18.10
N ASP A 186 -6.45 5.47 -19.23
CA ASP A 186 -7.01 6.79 -19.46
C ASP A 186 -8.00 7.13 -18.33
N PRO A 187 -7.76 8.22 -17.57
CA PRO A 187 -8.60 8.54 -16.43
C PRO A 187 -10.03 8.93 -16.84
N ASP A 188 -10.24 9.44 -18.05
CA ASP A 188 -11.60 9.76 -18.55
C ASP A 188 -12.41 8.48 -18.79
N GLU A 189 -11.78 7.44 -19.33
CA GLU A 189 -12.41 6.11 -19.47
C GLU A 189 -12.73 5.48 -18.11
N VAL A 190 -11.84 5.63 -17.13
CA VAL A 190 -12.07 5.16 -15.76
C VAL A 190 -13.28 5.88 -15.16
N VAL A 191 -13.34 7.21 -15.28
CA VAL A 191 -14.49 7.98 -14.78
C VAL A 191 -15.79 7.52 -15.43
N ALA A 192 -15.80 7.28 -16.74
CA ALA A 192 -16.98 6.81 -17.46
C ALA A 192 -17.42 5.42 -16.97
N ALA A 193 -16.49 4.48 -16.81
CA ALA A 193 -16.78 3.12 -16.35
C ALA A 193 -17.30 3.10 -14.90
N TYR A 194 -16.61 3.79 -13.99
CA TYR A 194 -16.97 3.76 -12.57
C TYR A 194 -18.16 4.64 -12.21
N ARG A 195 -18.48 5.68 -12.99
CA ARG A 195 -19.73 6.43 -12.78
C ARG A 195 -20.98 5.56 -13.01
N ALA A 196 -20.90 4.57 -13.90
CA ALA A 196 -21.99 3.63 -14.12
C ALA A 196 -22.11 2.60 -12.98
N GLU A 197 -20.99 2.28 -12.34
CA GLU A 197 -20.88 1.25 -11.29
C GLU A 197 -20.77 1.83 -9.87
N SER A 198 -20.76 3.17 -9.71
CA SER A 198 -20.53 3.86 -8.45
C SER A 198 -21.73 3.69 -7.53
N GLY A 199 -21.70 2.58 -6.81
CA GLY A 199 -22.66 2.22 -5.78
C GLY A 199 -21.93 1.67 -4.56
N VAL A 200 -22.62 1.73 -3.42
CA VAL A 200 -22.17 1.09 -2.20
C VAL A 200 -22.20 -0.43 -2.41
N ARG A 201 -21.05 -1.10 -2.26
CA ARG A 201 -20.95 -2.55 -2.37
C ARG A 201 -20.42 -3.17 -1.08
N GLU A 202 -20.87 -4.37 -0.76
CA GLU A 202 -20.33 -5.14 0.36
C GLU A 202 -19.34 -6.18 -0.16
N VAL A 203 -18.18 -6.28 0.47
CA VAL A 203 -17.11 -7.18 0.06
C VAL A 203 -16.66 -8.01 1.26
N VAL A 204 -16.50 -9.32 1.04
CA VAL A 204 -15.89 -10.26 2.00
C VAL A 204 -14.37 -10.29 1.74
N GLY A 205 -13.57 -10.15 2.79
CA GLY A 205 -12.10 -10.17 2.72
C GLY A 205 -11.46 -8.83 2.37
N GLY A 206 -12.19 -7.73 2.43
CA GLY A 206 -11.57 -6.40 2.29
C GLY A 206 -10.73 -6.07 3.53
N ARG A 207 -9.55 -5.47 3.33
CA ARG A 207 -8.71 -5.02 4.43
C ARG A 207 -9.44 -3.95 5.23
N SER A 208 -9.93 -4.28 6.42
CA SER A 208 -10.32 -3.29 7.42
C SER A 208 -9.19 -3.19 8.45
N SER A 209 -8.41 -2.11 8.42
CA SER A 209 -7.46 -1.86 9.51
C SER A 209 -8.18 -1.13 10.65
N ARG A 210 -8.67 -1.88 11.65
CA ARG A 210 -8.96 -1.24 12.94
C ARG A 210 -7.63 -0.86 13.57
N PHE A 211 -7.42 0.43 13.79
CA PHE A 211 -6.26 0.93 14.53
C PHE A 211 -6.76 1.69 15.75
N SER A 212 -5.97 1.64 16.84
CA SER A 212 -6.15 2.58 17.93
C SER A 212 -5.25 3.78 17.64
N PRO A 213 -5.79 5.01 17.53
CA PRO A 213 -5.00 6.22 17.31
C PRO A 213 -3.76 6.32 18.21
N GLY A 214 -3.84 5.90 19.48
CA GLY A 214 -2.71 5.94 20.41
C GLY A 214 -1.62 4.88 20.20
N SER A 215 -1.89 3.80 19.44
CA SER A 215 -0.95 2.69 19.26
C SER A 215 -0.09 2.81 17.99
N VAL A 216 -0.36 3.80 17.14
CA VAL A 216 0.37 4.00 15.87
C VAL A 216 1.57 4.93 16.13
N PRO A 217 2.80 4.49 15.86
CA PRO A 217 3.98 5.29 16.17
C PRO A 217 4.13 6.46 15.19
N PRO A 218 4.81 7.56 15.57
CA PRO A 218 4.85 8.81 14.78
C PRO A 218 5.41 8.66 13.35
N GLU A 219 6.31 7.72 13.13
CA GLU A 219 6.90 7.43 11.81
C GLU A 219 5.92 6.82 10.82
N ARG A 220 4.82 6.22 11.28
CA ARG A 220 3.73 5.72 10.42
C ARG A 220 2.65 6.76 10.16
N ARG A 221 2.79 7.96 10.75
CA ARG A 221 1.85 9.07 10.59
C ARG A 221 2.39 10.05 9.56
N VAL A 222 1.53 10.45 8.63
CA VAL A 222 1.87 11.43 7.60
C VAL A 222 0.95 12.63 7.77
N MET A 223 1.55 13.79 7.99
CA MET A 223 0.84 15.05 7.82
C MET A 223 0.72 15.29 6.33
N VAL A 224 -0.51 15.30 5.82
CA VAL A 224 -0.78 15.46 4.39
C VAL A 224 -1.36 16.83 4.14
#